data_AF-A0AAN6JH37-F1
#
_entry.id   AF-A0AAN6JH37-F1
#
_cell.length_a   1.000
_cell.length_b   1.000
_cell.length_c   1.000
_cell.angle_alpha   90.00
_cell.angle_beta   90.00
_cell.angle_gamma   90.00
#
_symmetry.space_group_name_H-M   'P 1'
#
loop_
_entity.id
_entity.type
_entity.pdbx_description
1 polymer ?
#
loop_
_entity_poly.entity_id
_entity_poly.type
_entity_poly.pdbx_seq_one_letter_code
_entity_poly.pdbx_strand_id
1 'polypeptide(L)'
;MSGAQLNPSSASRPAGAARNGSGSNVANSKNRKQPSAHELRSTYRDDPEHEAGSAESTGAGAGAGRGHTSATMSVDPLGSGVSTRLLPRTDVSPKTISALIRRVRALVVQLIPTEIELETVTGTEGILTPEVIKTFDLAGGDFADAVPFCLIESYHEFLKDAERSDYDLNHLRATACEIAARRLVAHFESSAEADYLARHPNVRGRYEGSHVSLSKRFRKALPDGKIVRPRSALESAVEGGCQEFLTSPEAQRTVKAI
;
A
#
# COMPACT_ATOMS: atom_id res chain seq x y z
N MET A 1 61.67 9.15 51.26
CA MET A 1 62.24 7.84 51.65
C MET A 1 61.40 6.76 50.99
N SER A 2 62.05 5.86 50.21
CA SER A 2 61.51 4.63 49.59
C SER A 2 60.31 4.79 48.64
N GLY A 3 60.23 4.20 47.44
CA GLY A 3 60.97 3.10 46.80
C GLY A 3 59.95 2.20 46.06
N ALA A 4 60.07 2.10 44.72
CA ALA A 4 59.99 0.91 43.83
C ALA A 4 58.85 -0.14 44.06
N GLN A 5 58.13 -0.74 43.09
CA GLN A 5 58.42 -1.49 41.83
C GLN A 5 57.04 -1.79 41.15
N LEU A 6 56.85 -1.81 39.81
CA LEU A 6 56.87 -2.96 38.86
C LEU A 6 56.24 -4.27 39.44
N ASN A 7 55.38 -5.09 38.80
CA ASN A 7 55.12 -5.43 37.39
C ASN A 7 53.85 -6.36 37.26
N PRO A 8 53.47 -6.87 36.05
CA PRO A 8 52.15 -7.43 35.69
C PRO A 8 52.07 -8.98 35.64
N SER A 9 50.87 -9.53 35.47
CA SER A 9 50.57 -10.91 35.00
C SER A 9 49.09 -10.98 34.58
N SER A 10 48.67 -11.23 33.32
CA SER A 10 48.76 -12.43 32.47
C SER A 10 47.99 -13.65 33.00
N ALA A 11 46.86 -13.99 32.39
CA ALA A 11 46.29 -15.34 32.15
C ALA A 11 44.82 -15.19 31.72
N SER A 12 44.17 -16.01 30.90
CA SER A 12 44.53 -17.05 29.93
C SER A 12 43.21 -17.43 29.24
N ARG A 13 43.23 -17.54 27.91
CA ARG A 13 42.18 -18.23 27.13
C ARG A 13 42.17 -19.73 27.46
N PRO A 14 41.01 -20.40 27.37
CA PRO A 14 40.99 -21.80 26.98
C PRO A 14 40.42 -21.96 25.56
N ALA A 15 41.18 -22.71 24.76
CA ALA A 15 40.76 -23.33 23.52
C ALA A 15 40.25 -24.75 23.80
N GLY A 16 39.29 -25.21 23.00
CA GLY A 16 38.84 -26.60 22.93
C GLY A 16 37.38 -26.66 22.47
N ALA A 17 36.92 -27.57 21.62
CA ALA A 17 37.55 -28.62 20.84
C ALA A 17 36.53 -28.99 19.75
N ALA A 18 37.01 -29.40 18.58
CA ALA A 18 36.20 -29.95 17.50
C ALA A 18 35.50 -31.25 17.93
N ARG A 19 34.29 -31.51 17.41
CA ARG A 19 33.84 -32.87 17.13
C ARG A 19 32.67 -32.96 16.15
N ASN A 20 32.83 -33.95 15.27
CA ASN A 20 32.01 -34.38 14.14
C ASN A 20 30.56 -34.76 14.49
N GLY A 21 29.68 -34.68 13.50
CA GLY A 21 28.37 -35.33 13.52
C GLY A 21 27.68 -35.32 12.15
N SER A 22 28.07 -36.25 11.28
CA SER A 22 27.37 -36.59 10.04
C SER A 22 26.05 -37.31 10.39
N GLY A 23 24.95 -36.89 9.78
CA GLY A 23 23.62 -37.46 10.04
C GLY A 23 22.67 -37.18 8.88
N SER A 24 22.77 -38.01 7.85
CA SER A 24 21.77 -38.17 6.79
C SER A 24 20.44 -38.68 7.36
N ASN A 25 19.31 -38.07 6.99
CA ASN A 25 18.01 -38.74 7.07
C ASN A 25 17.23 -38.56 5.77
N VAL A 26 16.95 -39.69 5.15
CA VAL A 26 16.17 -39.92 3.95
C VAL A 26 14.75 -40.32 4.36
N ALA A 27 13.77 -39.88 3.56
CA ALA A 27 12.38 -40.34 3.44
C ALA A 27 11.40 -39.99 4.57
N ASN A 28 10.32 -39.29 4.22
CA ASN A 28 9.06 -39.98 3.91
C ASN A 28 8.08 -39.06 3.14
N SER A 29 7.84 -39.38 1.87
CA SER A 29 6.68 -38.89 1.12
C SER A 29 5.47 -39.74 1.47
N LYS A 30 4.31 -39.14 1.73
CA LYS A 30 2.99 -39.66 1.29
C LYS A 30 1.85 -38.70 1.64
N ASN A 31 1.13 -38.32 0.58
CA ASN A 31 -0.31 -38.03 0.52
C ASN A 31 -0.93 -36.98 1.45
N ARG A 32 -1.44 -35.90 0.85
CA ARG A 32 -2.91 -35.75 0.67
C ARG A 32 -3.31 -34.58 -0.26
N LYS A 33 -3.92 -35.00 -1.38
CA LYS A 33 -5.06 -34.44 -2.12
C LYS A 33 -5.07 -32.92 -2.44
N GLN A 34 -4.77 -32.61 -3.69
CA GLN A 34 -5.29 -31.42 -4.37
C GLN A 34 -6.80 -31.56 -4.62
N PRO A 35 -7.63 -30.52 -4.40
CA PRO A 35 -9.00 -30.49 -4.89
C PRO A 35 -9.05 -30.22 -6.40
N SER A 36 -9.91 -31.00 -7.07
CA SER A 36 -10.08 -31.10 -8.52
C SER A 36 -10.99 -29.99 -9.07
N ALA A 37 -10.73 -29.59 -10.32
CA ALA A 37 -11.39 -28.52 -11.07
C ALA A 37 -12.83 -28.84 -11.55
N HIS A 38 -13.70 -29.33 -10.67
CA HIS A 38 -15.08 -29.69 -11.03
C HIS A 38 -16.10 -29.38 -9.93
N GLU A 39 -16.15 -28.12 -9.48
CA GLU A 39 -17.29 -27.57 -8.72
C GLU A 39 -17.64 -26.16 -9.21
N LEU A 40 -17.77 -26.00 -10.53
CA LEU A 40 -18.41 -24.85 -11.16
C LEU A 40 -19.66 -25.33 -11.90
N ARG A 41 -20.78 -25.46 -11.18
CA ARG A 41 -22.12 -25.41 -11.79
C ARG A 41 -23.23 -25.29 -10.75
N SER A 42 -24.25 -24.51 -11.11
CA SER A 42 -25.57 -24.39 -10.46
C SER A 42 -25.56 -23.41 -9.27
N THR A 43 -26.27 -22.28 -9.27
CA THR A 43 -27.61 -22.01 -9.82
C THR A 43 -27.76 -20.54 -10.24
N TYR A 44 -27.73 -20.25 -11.54
CA TYR A 44 -28.51 -19.13 -12.09
C TYR A 44 -29.75 -19.76 -12.70
N ARG A 45 -30.90 -19.33 -12.19
CA ARG A 45 -32.22 -19.85 -12.54
C ARG A 45 -32.79 -18.89 -13.57
N ASP A 46 -33.16 -19.46 -14.71
CA ASP A 46 -33.78 -18.78 -15.85
C ASP A 46 -35.22 -18.32 -15.54
N ASP A 47 -35.51 -17.10 -16.03
CA ASP A 47 -36.74 -16.60 -16.72
C ASP A 47 -38.09 -16.46 -15.96
N PRO A 48 -39.10 -15.69 -16.47
CA PRO A 48 -39.23 -15.06 -17.82
C PRO A 48 -39.81 -13.61 -17.90
N GLU A 49 -39.56 -13.01 -19.08
CA GLU A 49 -40.45 -12.22 -19.97
C GLU A 49 -41.29 -11.00 -19.50
N HIS A 50 -41.07 -9.87 -20.19
CA HIS A 50 -42.18 -9.13 -20.81
C HIS A 50 -41.70 -8.35 -22.07
N GLU A 51 -42.20 -8.80 -23.23
CA GLU A 51 -42.37 -8.08 -24.51
C GLU A 51 -43.11 -6.73 -24.34
N ALA A 52 -43.16 -5.74 -25.24
CA ALA A 52 -42.57 -5.40 -26.54
C ALA A 52 -42.96 -3.93 -26.80
N GLY A 53 -42.34 -3.24 -27.78
CA GLY A 53 -42.82 -1.93 -28.22
C GLY A 53 -41.90 -1.21 -29.21
N SER A 54 -42.04 -1.57 -30.49
CA SER A 54 -41.38 -0.97 -31.65
C SER A 54 -41.96 0.40 -32.01
N ALA A 55 -41.14 1.34 -32.50
CA ALA A 55 -41.51 2.28 -33.58
C ALA A 55 -40.29 3.01 -34.17
N GLU A 56 -40.11 2.87 -35.48
CA GLU A 56 -39.25 3.70 -36.33
C GLU A 56 -39.78 5.13 -36.46
N SER A 57 -38.91 6.11 -36.68
CA SER A 57 -39.12 7.11 -37.76
C SER A 57 -37.85 7.92 -38.05
N THR A 58 -37.57 8.00 -39.34
CA THR A 58 -36.64 8.88 -40.05
C THR A 58 -37.03 10.36 -39.95
N GLY A 59 -36.04 11.27 -39.92
CA GLY A 59 -36.27 12.69 -40.17
C GLY A 59 -35.00 13.55 -40.13
N ALA A 60 -34.47 13.87 -41.30
CA ALA A 60 -33.46 14.92 -41.49
C ALA A 60 -34.09 16.31 -41.36
N GLY A 61 -33.36 17.26 -40.76
CA GLY A 61 -33.78 18.66 -40.68
C GLY A 61 -32.70 19.57 -40.11
N ALA A 62 -32.04 20.32 -40.99
CA ALA A 62 -31.15 21.41 -40.64
C ALA A 62 -31.94 22.62 -40.12
N GLY A 63 -31.44 23.31 -39.11
CA GLY A 63 -32.04 24.56 -38.61
C GLY A 63 -31.22 25.18 -37.49
N ALA A 64 -30.53 26.28 -37.82
CA ALA A 64 -29.82 27.13 -36.87
C ALA A 64 -30.79 27.82 -35.90
N GLY A 65 -30.45 27.83 -34.61
CA GLY A 65 -31.22 28.51 -33.57
C GLY A 65 -30.40 28.72 -32.31
N ARG A 66 -29.89 29.95 -32.14
CA ARG A 66 -29.38 30.48 -30.87
C ARG A 66 -30.45 30.37 -29.79
N GLY A 67 -30.10 29.75 -28.66
CA GLY A 67 -30.90 29.76 -27.45
C GLY A 67 -30.00 29.56 -26.24
N HIS A 68 -29.85 30.60 -25.42
CA HIS A 68 -29.35 30.50 -24.06
C HIS A 68 -30.30 29.58 -23.27
N THR A 69 -29.79 28.44 -22.82
CA THR A 69 -30.44 27.66 -21.77
C THR A 69 -29.49 27.60 -20.58
N SER A 70 -29.95 28.24 -19.52
CA SER A 70 -29.45 28.20 -18.16
C SER A 70 -28.87 26.83 -17.82
N ALA A 71 -27.59 26.79 -17.48
CA ALA A 71 -26.97 25.62 -16.89
C ALA A 71 -27.72 25.33 -15.58
N THR A 72 -28.53 24.28 -15.59
CA THR A 72 -29.07 23.68 -14.36
C THR A 72 -27.87 23.22 -13.56
N MET A 73 -27.46 24.02 -12.58
CA MET A 73 -26.53 23.59 -11.56
C MET A 73 -27.19 22.39 -10.85
N SER A 74 -26.73 21.19 -11.16
CA SER A 74 -26.90 20.05 -10.28
C SER A 74 -26.11 20.38 -9.02
N VAL A 75 -26.77 21.05 -8.09
CA VAL A 75 -26.32 21.16 -6.71
C VAL A 75 -26.32 19.76 -6.12
N ASP A 76 -25.13 19.22 -5.88
CA ASP A 76 -24.97 18.05 -5.04
C ASP A 76 -25.65 18.32 -3.69
N PRO A 77 -26.63 17.52 -3.25
CA PRO A 77 -27.34 17.77 -1.99
C PRO A 77 -26.52 17.39 -0.75
N LEU A 78 -25.20 17.21 -0.90
CA LEU A 78 -24.27 16.87 0.16
C LEU A 78 -23.06 17.80 0.04
N GLY A 79 -23.10 18.89 0.82
CA GLY A 79 -22.04 19.91 0.89
C GLY A 79 -20.65 19.29 0.92
N SER A 80 -19.96 19.42 -0.21
CA SER A 80 -18.60 18.95 -0.45
C SER A 80 -17.61 19.86 0.29
N GLY A 81 -17.22 19.42 1.48
CA GLY A 81 -16.02 19.84 2.18
C GLY A 81 -15.14 18.63 2.38
N VAL A 82 -14.24 18.39 1.42
CA VAL A 82 -13.06 17.51 1.49
C VAL A 82 -13.32 16.00 1.71
N SER A 83 -13.41 15.27 0.61
CA SER A 83 -12.80 13.94 0.55
C SER A 83 -12.25 13.72 -0.85
N THR A 84 -11.01 14.15 -1.08
CA THR A 84 -10.19 13.87 -2.28
C THR A 84 -9.77 12.40 -2.31
N ARG A 85 -10.74 11.50 -2.12
CA ARG A 85 -10.52 10.06 -2.14
C ARG A 85 -10.93 9.51 -3.49
N LEU A 86 -10.03 8.74 -4.08
CA LEU A 86 -10.21 8.14 -5.39
C LEU A 86 -11.41 7.20 -5.33
N LEU A 87 -12.32 7.36 -6.28
CA LEU A 87 -13.37 6.37 -6.47
C LEU A 87 -12.70 5.04 -6.89
N PRO A 88 -13.28 3.89 -6.51
CA PRO A 88 -12.77 2.57 -6.89
C PRO A 88 -12.53 2.43 -8.40
N ARG A 89 -13.35 3.10 -9.21
CA ARG A 89 -13.33 3.06 -10.67
C ARG A 89 -12.52 4.18 -11.35
N THR A 90 -11.97 5.14 -10.60
CA THR A 90 -11.16 6.23 -11.18
C THR A 90 -9.93 5.64 -11.87
N ASP A 91 -9.77 5.84 -13.18
CA ASP A 91 -8.54 5.45 -13.86
C ASP A 91 -7.46 6.48 -13.61
N VAL A 92 -6.30 6.04 -13.13
CA VAL A 92 -5.16 6.92 -12.86
C VAL A 92 -4.07 6.61 -13.86
N SER A 93 -3.63 7.65 -14.59
CA SER A 93 -2.60 7.51 -15.61
C SER A 93 -1.33 6.86 -15.04
N PRO A 94 -0.74 5.86 -15.72
CA PRO A 94 0.50 5.22 -15.26
C PRO A 94 1.66 6.20 -15.09
N LYS A 95 1.69 7.28 -15.88
CA LYS A 95 2.68 8.35 -15.78
C LYS A 95 2.54 9.13 -14.45
N THR A 96 1.30 9.38 -14.03
CA THR A 96 0.99 10.03 -12.75
C THR A 96 1.44 9.17 -11.58
N ILE A 97 1.13 7.87 -11.61
CA ILE A 97 1.59 6.92 -10.58
C ILE A 97 3.12 6.86 -10.53
N SER A 98 3.81 6.73 -11.66
CA SER A 98 5.28 6.74 -11.68
C SER A 98 5.85 8.07 -11.16
N ALA A 99 5.20 9.20 -11.42
CA ALA A 99 5.62 10.50 -10.87
C ALA A 99 5.41 10.54 -9.34
N LEU A 100 4.31 9.99 -8.83
CA LEU A 100 4.03 9.91 -7.40
C LEU A 100 5.02 8.98 -6.67
N ILE A 101 5.36 7.83 -7.25
CA ILE A 101 6.42 6.93 -6.74
C ILE A 101 7.73 7.72 -6.58
N ARG A 102 8.19 8.42 -7.63
CA ARG A 102 9.43 9.21 -7.56
C ARG A 102 9.37 10.30 -6.48
N ARG A 103 8.22 10.97 -6.33
CA ARG A 103 8.02 12.01 -5.32
C ARG A 103 8.13 11.44 -3.90
N VAL A 104 7.36 10.40 -3.61
CA VAL A 104 7.35 9.71 -2.31
C VAL A 104 8.74 9.19 -1.97
N ARG A 105 9.39 8.56 -2.94
CA ARG A 105 10.77 8.08 -2.80
C ARG A 105 11.75 9.21 -2.47
N ALA A 106 11.64 10.36 -3.13
CA ALA A 106 12.47 11.53 -2.82
C ALA A 106 12.25 12.06 -1.39
N LEU A 107 11.00 12.04 -0.90
CA LEU A 107 10.69 12.40 0.49
C LEU A 107 11.36 11.45 1.48
N VAL A 108 11.40 10.14 1.19
CA VAL A 108 12.09 9.16 2.05
C VAL A 108 13.60 9.38 2.06
N VAL A 109 14.20 9.71 0.91
CA VAL A 109 15.64 10.08 0.84
C VAL A 109 15.93 11.33 1.68
N GLN A 110 15.04 12.31 1.67
CA GLN A 110 15.19 13.52 2.49
C GLN A 110 14.98 13.24 3.99
N LEU A 111 14.04 12.35 4.33
CA LEU A 111 13.74 11.97 5.70
C LEU A 111 14.89 11.16 6.33
N ILE A 112 15.52 10.27 5.57
CA ILE A 112 16.64 9.42 6.01
C ILE A 112 17.84 9.68 5.08
N PRO A 113 18.57 10.79 5.27
CA PRO A 113 19.71 11.13 4.42
C PRO A 113 20.94 10.26 4.72
N THR A 114 21.05 9.78 5.96
CA THR A 114 22.17 8.97 6.48
C THR A 114 21.63 7.79 7.28
N GLU A 115 22.50 6.82 7.55
CA GLU A 115 22.17 5.66 8.37
C GLU A 115 21.80 6.09 9.80
N ILE A 116 20.76 5.44 10.35
CA ILE A 116 20.24 5.67 11.69
C ILE A 116 19.83 4.32 12.30
N GLU A 117 19.62 4.27 13.60
CA GLU A 117 19.16 3.06 14.27
C GLU A 117 17.79 2.61 13.76
N LEU A 118 17.64 1.31 13.49
CA LEU A 118 16.41 0.72 12.96
C LEU A 118 15.19 0.99 13.86
N GLU A 119 15.38 0.98 15.18
CA GLU A 119 14.32 1.27 16.16
C GLU A 119 13.76 2.69 16.02
N THR A 120 14.58 3.63 15.56
CA THR A 120 14.14 5.01 15.28
C THR A 120 13.18 5.08 14.09
N VAL A 121 13.20 4.07 13.19
CA VAL A 121 12.29 3.97 12.03
C VAL A 121 11.04 3.17 12.41
N THR A 122 11.21 2.03 13.08
CA THR A 122 10.11 1.09 13.37
C THR A 122 9.29 1.49 14.60
N GLY A 123 9.92 2.11 15.60
CA GLY A 123 9.34 2.49 16.87
C GLY A 123 8.22 3.52 16.76
N THR A 124 7.26 3.49 17.68
CA THR A 124 6.09 4.40 17.68
C THR A 124 6.51 5.87 17.77
N GLU A 125 7.46 6.17 18.65
CA GLU A 125 8.03 7.52 18.89
C GLU A 125 9.22 7.85 17.97
N GLY A 126 9.33 7.14 16.84
CA GLY A 126 10.40 7.32 15.86
C GLY A 126 10.23 8.53 14.95
N ILE A 127 11.06 8.61 13.91
CA ILE A 127 11.05 9.69 12.91
C ILE A 127 9.77 9.74 12.07
N LEU A 128 8.99 8.65 12.01
CA LEU A 128 7.73 8.57 11.29
C LEU A 128 6.56 9.11 12.14
N THR A 129 6.66 10.36 12.59
CA THR A 129 5.65 11.04 13.41
C THR A 129 4.33 11.23 12.65
N PRO A 130 3.20 11.50 13.33
CA PRO A 130 1.93 11.79 12.66
C PRO A 130 2.01 12.94 11.64
N GLU A 131 2.87 13.93 11.87
CA GLU A 131 3.10 15.05 10.94
C GLU A 131 3.82 14.60 9.66
N VAL A 132 4.78 13.69 9.78
CA VAL A 132 5.44 13.07 8.62
C VAL A 132 4.45 12.24 7.83
N ILE A 133 3.60 11.46 8.49
CA ILE A 133 2.54 10.68 7.81
C ILE A 133 1.56 11.60 7.07
N LYS A 134 1.13 12.70 7.70
CA LYS A 134 0.30 13.73 7.06
C LYS A 134 1.01 14.37 5.87
N THR A 135 2.33 14.54 5.92
CA THR A 135 3.11 15.04 4.79
C THR A 135 3.08 14.08 3.60
N PHE A 136 3.15 12.77 3.83
CA PHE A 136 2.98 11.77 2.78
C PHE A 136 1.57 11.75 2.19
N ASP A 137 0.53 11.92 3.02
CA ASP A 137 -0.86 12.10 2.56
C ASP A 137 -0.96 13.30 1.60
N LEU A 138 -0.51 14.48 2.06
CA LEU A 138 -0.52 15.71 1.27
C LEU A 138 0.31 15.61 -0.01
N ALA A 139 1.40 14.83 -0.01
CA ALA A 139 2.21 14.59 -1.20
C ALA A 139 1.46 13.85 -2.31
N GLY A 140 0.40 13.12 -1.96
CA GLY A 140 -0.51 12.46 -2.91
C GLY A 140 -1.47 13.41 -3.62
N GLY A 141 -1.82 14.54 -3.01
CA GLY A 141 -2.82 15.47 -3.55
C GLY A 141 -4.13 14.76 -3.88
N ASP A 142 -4.63 14.94 -5.10
CA ASP A 142 -5.87 14.27 -5.59
C ASP A 142 -5.77 12.74 -5.66
N PHE A 143 -4.57 12.18 -5.51
CA PHE A 143 -4.29 10.75 -5.57
C PHE A 143 -3.74 10.21 -4.24
N ALA A 144 -4.11 10.81 -3.11
CA ALA A 144 -3.71 10.38 -1.76
C ALA A 144 -3.90 8.87 -1.52
N ASP A 145 -5.00 8.29 -1.98
CA ASP A 145 -5.27 6.85 -1.84
C ASP A 145 -4.27 5.95 -2.59
N ALA A 146 -3.52 6.49 -3.57
CA ALA A 146 -2.48 5.75 -4.28
C ALA A 146 -1.12 5.79 -3.55
N VAL A 147 -0.96 6.63 -2.52
CA VAL A 147 0.31 6.81 -1.80
C VAL A 147 0.77 5.52 -1.10
N PRO A 148 -0.08 4.72 -0.43
CA PRO A 148 0.33 3.43 0.12
C PRO A 148 0.93 2.50 -0.94
N PHE A 149 0.30 2.39 -2.12
CA PHE A 149 0.87 1.65 -3.25
C PHE A 149 2.24 2.21 -3.68
N CYS A 150 2.36 3.54 -3.76
CA CYS A 150 3.61 4.19 -4.16
C CYS A 150 4.75 3.99 -3.16
N LEU A 151 4.45 3.95 -1.86
CA LEU A 151 5.40 3.62 -0.80
C LEU A 151 5.90 2.17 -0.93
N ILE A 152 5.00 1.21 -1.13
CA ILE A 152 5.39 -0.21 -1.31
C ILE A 152 6.20 -0.41 -2.61
N GLU A 153 5.87 0.30 -3.69
CA GLU A 153 6.72 0.26 -4.89
C GLU A 153 8.09 0.90 -4.64
N SER A 154 8.17 1.96 -3.83
CA SER A 154 9.44 2.57 -3.42
C SER A 154 10.27 1.64 -2.55
N TYR A 155 9.64 0.86 -1.66
CA TYR A 155 10.29 -0.21 -0.88
C TYR A 155 11.06 -1.17 -1.80
N HIS A 156 10.39 -1.68 -2.85
CA HIS A 156 11.04 -2.58 -3.82
C HIS A 156 12.21 -1.94 -4.55
N GLU A 157 12.10 -0.66 -4.89
CA GLU A 157 13.18 0.03 -5.58
C GLU A 157 14.38 0.27 -4.64
N PHE A 158 14.14 0.63 -3.38
CA PHE A 158 15.22 0.76 -2.39
C PHE A 158 15.93 -0.57 -2.12
N LEU A 159 15.21 -1.70 -2.04
CA LEU A 159 15.86 -3.01 -1.93
C LEU A 159 16.74 -3.32 -3.15
N LYS A 160 16.28 -2.99 -4.36
CA LYS A 160 17.10 -3.10 -5.57
C LYS A 160 18.33 -2.20 -5.53
N ASP A 161 18.23 -1.02 -4.92
CA ASP A 161 19.37 -0.12 -4.77
C ASP A 161 20.33 -0.59 -3.68
N ALA A 162 19.85 -1.27 -2.63
CA ALA A 162 20.68 -1.91 -1.62
C ALA A 162 21.57 -3.03 -2.21
N GLU A 163 21.13 -3.71 -3.27
CA GLU A 163 21.97 -4.67 -4.01
C GLU A 163 23.10 -4.00 -4.82
N ARG A 164 22.94 -2.73 -5.17
CA ARG A 164 23.87 -1.99 -6.05
C ARG A 164 24.73 -0.95 -5.33
N SER A 165 24.29 -0.51 -4.17
CA SER A 165 24.85 0.63 -3.42
C SER A 165 24.66 0.41 -1.92
N ASP A 166 24.99 1.40 -1.09
CA ASP A 166 24.90 1.38 0.38
C ASP A 166 23.70 0.55 0.89
N TYR A 167 24.01 -0.67 1.35
CA TYR A 167 22.99 -1.67 1.64
C TYR A 167 22.17 -1.25 2.85
N ASP A 168 22.84 -0.87 3.94
CA ASP A 168 22.21 -0.58 5.22
C ASP A 168 21.33 0.66 5.11
N LEU A 169 21.80 1.73 4.47
CA LEU A 169 21.01 2.94 4.26
C LEU A 169 19.77 2.70 3.38
N ASN A 170 19.93 1.98 2.28
CA ASN A 170 18.79 1.70 1.40
C ASN A 170 17.81 0.69 2.03
N HIS A 171 18.30 -0.27 2.82
CA HIS A 171 17.45 -1.17 3.57
C HIS A 171 16.62 -0.41 4.62
N LEU A 172 17.22 0.53 5.36
CA LEU A 172 16.50 1.42 6.28
C LEU A 172 15.42 2.24 5.57
N ARG A 173 15.73 2.81 4.40
CA ARG A 173 14.77 3.55 3.58
C ARG A 173 13.64 2.67 3.05
N ALA A 174 13.93 1.42 2.68
CA ALA A 174 12.92 0.44 2.32
C ALA A 174 11.99 0.21 3.52
N THR A 175 12.53 -0.16 4.67
CA THR A 175 11.74 -0.38 5.90
C THR A 175 10.91 0.85 6.27
N ALA A 176 11.45 2.06 6.13
CA ALA A 176 10.70 3.30 6.36
C ALA A 176 9.49 3.44 5.43
N CYS A 177 9.61 3.05 4.15
CA CYS A 177 8.48 3.05 3.23
C CYS A 177 7.36 2.11 3.70
N GLU A 178 7.73 0.92 4.18
CA GLU A 178 6.78 -0.08 4.67
C GLU A 178 6.02 0.43 5.91
N ILE A 179 6.76 0.93 6.91
CA ILE A 179 6.18 1.45 8.15
C ILE A 179 5.34 2.72 7.86
N ALA A 180 5.80 3.59 6.97
CA ALA A 180 5.04 4.76 6.54
C ALA A 180 3.73 4.36 5.85
N ALA A 181 3.75 3.35 4.97
CA ALA A 181 2.55 2.86 4.30
C ALA A 181 1.53 2.32 5.31
N ARG A 182 2.00 1.54 6.29
CA ARG A 182 1.16 1.02 7.39
C ARG A 182 0.48 2.14 8.17
N ARG A 183 1.26 3.12 8.62
CA ARG A 183 0.75 4.25 9.42
C ARG A 183 -0.18 5.14 8.61
N LEU A 184 0.10 5.34 7.32
CA LEU A 184 -0.73 6.14 6.43
C LEU A 184 -2.12 5.53 6.21
N VAL A 185 -2.20 4.21 6.04
CA VAL A 185 -3.49 3.52 5.92
C VAL A 185 -4.30 3.64 7.23
N ALA A 186 -3.65 3.47 8.38
CA ALA A 186 -4.30 3.69 9.68
C ALA A 186 -4.79 5.14 9.85
N HIS A 187 -4.00 6.12 9.39
CA HIS A 187 -4.40 7.52 9.33
C HIS A 187 -5.66 7.72 8.46
N PHE A 188 -5.70 7.11 7.27
CA PHE A 188 -6.85 7.18 6.38
C PHE A 188 -8.12 6.60 6.99
N GLU A 189 -8.05 5.47 7.69
CA GLU A 189 -9.22 4.90 8.37
C GLU A 189 -9.68 5.78 9.52
N SER A 190 -8.76 6.25 10.38
CA SER A 190 -9.09 7.10 11.52
C SER A 190 -9.76 8.42 11.09
N SER A 191 -9.23 9.07 10.05
CA SER A 191 -9.85 10.29 9.51
C SER A 191 -11.22 10.03 8.91
N ALA A 192 -11.40 8.91 8.19
CA ALA A 192 -12.70 8.59 7.60
C ALA A 192 -13.75 8.22 8.66
N GLU A 193 -13.35 7.53 9.73
CA GLU A 193 -14.21 7.23 10.88
C GLU A 193 -14.64 8.51 11.59
N ALA A 194 -13.72 9.45 11.83
CA ALA A 194 -14.04 10.74 12.43
C ALA A 194 -15.04 11.54 11.57
N ASP A 195 -14.83 11.61 10.25
CA ASP A 195 -15.72 12.29 9.30
C ASP A 195 -17.10 11.62 9.21
N TYR A 196 -17.14 10.29 9.33
CA TYR A 196 -18.38 9.52 9.33
C TYR A 196 -19.18 9.79 10.60
N LEU A 197 -18.54 9.70 11.77
CA LEU A 197 -19.18 9.96 13.07
C LEU A 197 -19.69 11.40 13.19
N ALA A 198 -18.94 12.37 12.66
CA ALA A 198 -19.37 13.77 12.64
C ALA A 198 -20.66 13.98 11.81
N ARG A 199 -20.82 13.25 10.70
CA ARG A 199 -22.01 13.30 9.84
C ARG A 199 -23.16 12.41 10.34
N HIS A 200 -22.84 11.37 11.10
CA HIS A 200 -23.79 10.35 11.55
C HIS A 200 -23.65 10.09 13.07
N PRO A 201 -23.98 11.08 13.92
CA PRO A 201 -23.75 10.99 15.38
C PRO A 201 -24.52 9.86 16.07
N ASN A 202 -25.56 9.32 15.43
CA ASN A 202 -26.41 8.27 15.98
C ASN A 202 -26.06 6.86 15.49
N VAL A 203 -25.09 6.70 14.57
CA VAL A 203 -24.67 5.38 14.09
C VAL A 203 -23.65 4.80 15.06
N ARG A 204 -23.99 3.64 15.63
CA ARG A 204 -23.07 2.85 16.45
C ARG A 204 -22.48 1.74 15.59
N GLY A 205 -21.20 1.87 15.25
CA GLY A 205 -20.49 0.89 14.44
C GLY A 205 -19.16 1.46 13.94
N ARG A 206 -18.24 0.58 13.56
CA ARG A 206 -16.99 0.98 12.91
C ARG A 206 -17.28 1.30 11.45
N TYR A 207 -16.70 2.37 10.91
CA TYR A 207 -16.76 2.64 9.48
C TYR A 207 -16.00 1.55 8.71
N GLU A 208 -16.71 0.80 7.86
CA GLU A 208 -16.14 -0.27 7.02
C GLU A 208 -15.65 0.22 5.65
N GLY A 209 -15.75 1.53 5.37
CA GLY A 209 -15.08 2.15 4.23
C GLY A 209 -13.63 2.49 4.60
N SER A 210 -12.63 2.46 3.73
CA SER A 210 -12.58 2.26 2.31
C SER A 210 -11.31 1.47 2.07
N HIS A 211 -11.46 0.18 1.75
CA HIS A 211 -10.35 -0.70 1.35
C HIS A 211 -9.65 -0.25 0.05
N VAL A 212 -10.08 0.86 -0.57
CA VAL A 212 -9.63 1.31 -1.89
C VAL A 212 -8.14 1.61 -1.91
N SER A 213 -7.58 2.23 -0.87
CA SER A 213 -6.13 2.52 -0.79
C SER A 213 -5.26 1.24 -0.78
N LEU A 214 -5.85 0.10 -0.38
CA LEU A 214 -5.20 -1.20 -0.28
C LEU A 214 -5.50 -2.14 -1.45
N SER A 215 -6.74 -2.13 -1.96
CA SER A 215 -7.25 -3.10 -2.95
C SER A 215 -7.29 -2.56 -4.38
N LYS A 216 -7.33 -1.23 -4.57
CA LYS A 216 -7.32 -0.62 -5.90
C LYS A 216 -6.00 -0.93 -6.60
N ARG A 217 -6.12 -1.31 -7.87
CA ARG A 217 -4.97 -1.67 -8.71
C ARG A 217 -4.51 -0.48 -9.53
N PHE A 218 -3.23 -0.18 -9.46
CA PHE A 218 -2.59 0.89 -10.20
C PHE A 218 -1.62 0.31 -11.22
N ARG A 219 -1.41 1.05 -12.31
CA ARG A 219 -0.39 0.76 -13.31
C ARG A 219 0.76 1.75 -13.12
N LYS A 220 2.00 1.32 -13.33
CA LYS A 220 3.15 2.23 -13.42
C LYS A 220 3.82 2.11 -14.78
N ALA A 221 4.34 3.22 -15.26
CA ALA A 221 5.20 3.28 -16.43
C ALA A 221 6.67 3.04 -16.03
N LEU A 222 7.33 2.14 -16.73
CA LEU A 222 8.76 1.87 -16.62
C LEU A 222 9.57 2.93 -17.39
N PRO A 223 10.89 3.05 -17.12
CA PRO A 223 11.77 3.97 -17.84
C PRO A 223 11.80 3.75 -19.36
N ASP A 224 11.59 2.52 -19.83
CA ASP A 224 11.52 2.17 -21.26
C ASP A 224 10.16 2.49 -21.91
N GLY A 225 9.24 3.12 -21.18
CA GLY A 225 7.91 3.48 -21.63
C GLY A 225 6.90 2.34 -21.55
N LYS A 226 7.30 1.12 -21.17
CA LYS A 226 6.36 0.00 -21.01
C LYS A 226 5.52 0.18 -19.76
N ILE A 227 4.28 -0.31 -19.83
CA ILE A 227 3.32 -0.24 -18.72
C ILE A 227 3.30 -1.59 -18.02
N VAL A 228 3.49 -1.58 -16.70
CA VAL A 228 3.44 -2.80 -15.87
C VAL A 228 1.99 -3.26 -15.68
N ARG A 229 1.82 -4.57 -15.46
CA ARG A 229 0.54 -5.16 -15.04
C ARG A 229 -0.04 -4.40 -13.84
N PRO A 230 -1.36 -4.13 -13.79
CA PRO A 230 -1.97 -3.48 -12.64
C PRO A 230 -1.77 -4.28 -11.35
N ARG A 231 -1.28 -3.61 -10.30
CA ARG A 231 -1.14 -4.18 -8.95
C ARG A 231 -1.72 -3.28 -7.89
N SER A 232 -2.28 -3.87 -6.84
CA SER A 232 -2.69 -3.12 -5.64
C SER A 232 -1.55 -3.02 -4.63
N ALA A 233 -1.72 -2.18 -3.60
CA ALA A 233 -0.76 -2.08 -2.51
C ALA A 233 -0.59 -3.43 -1.80
N LEU A 234 -1.69 -4.17 -1.57
CA LEU A 234 -1.65 -5.51 -0.97
C LEU A 234 -0.93 -6.53 -1.85
N GLU A 235 -1.26 -6.58 -3.15
CA GLU A 235 -0.58 -7.51 -4.08
C GLU A 235 0.93 -7.23 -4.12
N SER A 236 1.30 -5.95 -4.15
CA SER A 236 2.70 -5.53 -4.14
C SER A 236 3.40 -5.87 -2.82
N ALA A 237 2.73 -5.69 -1.68
CA ALA A 237 3.29 -5.99 -0.36
C ALA A 237 3.52 -7.50 -0.16
N VAL A 238 2.62 -8.35 -0.66
CA VAL A 238 2.78 -9.81 -0.65
C VAL A 238 3.97 -10.23 -1.50
N GLU A 239 4.13 -9.65 -2.70
CA GLU A 239 5.25 -9.96 -3.58
C GLU A 239 6.61 -9.53 -2.98
N GLY A 240 6.62 -8.42 -2.24
CA GLY A 240 7.81 -7.86 -1.60
C GLY A 240 8.18 -8.42 -0.24
N GLY A 241 7.30 -9.21 0.38
CA GLY A 241 7.51 -9.69 1.75
C GLY A 241 7.40 -8.59 2.83
N CYS A 242 6.55 -7.57 2.61
CA CYS A 242 6.33 -6.48 3.56
C CYS A 242 5.48 -6.94 4.77
N GLN A 243 6.09 -7.69 5.68
CA GLN A 243 5.41 -8.35 6.80
C GLN A 243 4.83 -7.38 7.83
N GLU A 244 5.50 -6.28 8.14
CA GLU A 244 4.99 -5.27 9.08
C GLU A 244 3.75 -4.58 8.51
N PHE A 245 3.73 -4.34 7.20
CA PHE A 245 2.54 -3.82 6.55
C PHE A 245 1.40 -4.83 6.52
N LEU A 246 1.67 -6.08 6.16
CA LEU A 246 0.65 -7.13 6.02
C LEU A 246 0.02 -7.54 7.35
N THR A 247 0.76 -7.45 8.46
CA THR A 247 0.24 -7.75 9.81
C THR A 247 -0.60 -6.62 10.40
N SER A 248 -0.71 -5.48 9.72
CA SER A 248 -1.54 -4.36 10.17
C SER A 248 -3.03 -4.73 10.25
N PRO A 249 -3.78 -4.24 11.26
CA PRO A 249 -5.22 -4.51 11.37
C PRO A 249 -6.01 -4.11 10.11
N GLU A 250 -5.60 -3.04 9.44
CA GLU A 250 -6.21 -2.47 8.23
C GLU A 250 -6.03 -3.43 7.04
N ALA A 251 -4.80 -3.94 6.86
CA ALA A 251 -4.52 -4.96 5.84
C ALA A 251 -5.30 -6.25 6.11
N GLN A 252 -5.32 -6.71 7.36
CA GLN A 252 -6.04 -7.92 7.76
C GLN A 252 -7.56 -7.78 7.57
N ARG A 253 -8.14 -6.61 7.88
CA ARG A 253 -9.56 -6.32 7.58
C ARG A 253 -9.83 -6.37 6.09
N THR A 254 -8.97 -5.74 5.29
CA THR A 254 -9.12 -5.73 3.83
C THR A 254 -9.06 -7.12 3.23
N VAL A 255 -8.11 -7.95 3.67
CA VAL A 255 -8.01 -9.34 3.21
C VAL A 255 -9.24 -10.16 3.59
N LYS A 256 -9.84 -9.92 4.77
CA LYS A 256 -11.09 -10.60 5.17
C LYS A 256 -12.32 -10.13 4.40
N ALA A 257 -12.27 -8.94 3.82
CA ALA A 257 -13.38 -8.33 3.09
C ALA A 257 -13.37 -8.64 1.58
N ILE A 258 -12.29 -9.22 1.05
CA ILE A 258 -12.11 -9.63 -0.36
C ILE A 258 -12.28 -11.14 -0.47
#